data_AF-B6QKT7-F1
#
_entry.id   AF-B6QKT7-F1
#
_cell.length_a   1.000
_cell.length_b   1.000
_cell.length_c   1.000
_cell.angle_alpha   90.00
_cell.angle_beta   90.00
_cell.angle_gamma   90.00
#
_symmetry.space_group_name_H-M   'P 1'
#
loop_
_entity.id
_entity.type
_entity.pdbx_description
1 polymer ?
#
loop_
_entity_poly.entity_id
_entity_poly.type
_entity_poly.pdbx_seq_one_letter_code
_entity_poly.pdbx_strand_id
1 'polypeptide(L)'
;MEFMPGASAYKRWRTLTMSQKVALVQRVAEIQAQIFRYSFYGIGTLTIDDEQQSHPKEQPGEMGNHFDYDVARGPFRSTYDWLASYLEIIIKDQTTAKEEAEDEEDEEDAAFALALAHRLADLLPKIFPSLQNPPEQSVIWHEDMSLSNILINEQGEITPLLDWECVSAMPPWMATAVPKFLQGSVREEEPKRQDYADETENEPETPVDGEDDDLDNEGKNELYWIHLMEYEKTQLRRLYQAQMCKSRPGWDSEIKQSSLKEDFIGAVFRCGHGFSLKRIVQWVDAIDKGQFPRLKDVLEAGLRP
;
A
#
# COMPACT_ATOMS: atom_id res chain seq x y z
N MET A 1 6.95 -26.10 -3.07
CA MET A 1 5.65 -25.66 -3.63
C MET A 1 5.43 -26.37 -4.96
N GLU A 2 4.17 -26.61 -5.33
CA GLU A 2 3.80 -27.14 -6.65
C GLU A 2 4.05 -26.08 -7.74
N PHE A 3 4.42 -26.49 -8.95
CA PHE A 3 4.55 -25.56 -10.07
C PHE A 3 3.15 -25.12 -10.52
N MET A 4 2.88 -23.82 -10.40
CA MET A 4 1.60 -23.26 -10.83
C MET A 4 1.67 -22.83 -12.30
N PRO A 5 0.76 -23.30 -13.17
CA PRO A 5 0.77 -22.96 -14.59
C PRO A 5 0.29 -21.51 -14.81
N GLY A 6 0.77 -20.90 -15.89
CA GLY A 6 0.37 -19.55 -16.31
C GLY A 6 1.57 -18.64 -16.54
N ALA A 7 1.30 -17.44 -17.04
CA ALA A 7 2.27 -16.35 -17.12
C ALA A 7 1.75 -15.18 -16.28
N SER A 8 2.65 -14.31 -15.79
CA SER A 8 2.19 -13.17 -14.99
C SER A 8 1.25 -12.27 -15.82
N ALA A 9 0.24 -11.72 -15.16
CA ALA A 9 -0.70 -10.80 -15.75
C ALA A 9 0.05 -9.55 -16.26
N TYR A 10 1.18 -9.19 -15.63
CA TYR A 10 2.03 -8.08 -16.06
C TYR A 10 2.49 -8.27 -17.50
N LYS A 11 3.11 -9.43 -17.77
CA LYS A 11 3.66 -9.79 -19.09
C LYS A 11 2.63 -9.87 -20.20
N ARG A 12 1.36 -10.09 -19.86
CA ARG A 12 0.28 -10.20 -20.85
C ARG A 12 -0.67 -9.01 -20.87
N TRP A 13 -0.53 -8.04 -19.96
CA TRP A 13 -1.52 -6.99 -19.76
C TRP A 13 -1.83 -6.22 -21.04
N ARG A 14 -0.79 -5.82 -21.79
CA ARG A 14 -0.93 -5.09 -23.06
C ARG A 14 -1.72 -5.88 -24.12
N THR A 15 -1.64 -7.22 -24.07
CA THR A 15 -2.32 -8.12 -25.04
C THR A 15 -3.74 -8.52 -24.62
N LEU A 16 -4.11 -8.31 -23.36
CA LEU A 16 -5.47 -8.63 -22.89
C LEU A 16 -6.47 -7.62 -23.48
N THR A 17 -7.59 -8.13 -23.97
CA THR A 17 -8.73 -7.27 -24.31
C THR A 17 -9.30 -6.63 -23.05
N MET A 18 -9.97 -5.49 -23.18
CA MET A 18 -10.66 -4.86 -22.05
C MET A 18 -11.68 -5.81 -21.40
N SER A 19 -12.32 -6.68 -22.17
CA SER A 19 -13.25 -7.69 -21.63
C SER A 19 -12.55 -8.72 -20.72
N GLN A 20 -11.33 -9.13 -21.06
CA GLN A 20 -10.53 -10.03 -20.22
C GLN A 20 -10.02 -9.31 -18.97
N LYS A 21 -9.60 -8.04 -19.09
CA LYS A 21 -9.22 -7.21 -17.93
C LYS A 21 -10.38 -7.02 -16.95
N VAL A 22 -11.59 -6.79 -17.48
CA VAL A 22 -12.83 -6.73 -16.69
C VAL A 22 -13.08 -8.05 -15.95
N ALA A 23 -12.99 -9.19 -16.63
CA ALA A 23 -13.18 -10.50 -16.02
C ALA A 23 -12.13 -10.79 -14.94
N LEU A 24 -10.87 -10.44 -15.18
CA LEU A 24 -9.78 -10.56 -14.22
C LEU A 24 -10.07 -9.73 -12.95
N VAL A 25 -10.45 -8.46 -13.09
CA VAL A 25 -10.74 -7.57 -11.95
C VAL A 25 -11.97 -8.04 -11.16
N GLN A 26 -13.01 -8.52 -11.85
CA GLN A 26 -14.16 -9.13 -11.17
C GLN A 26 -13.73 -10.35 -10.35
N ARG A 27 -12.87 -11.21 -10.92
CA ARG A 27 -12.38 -12.40 -10.24
C ARG A 27 -11.52 -12.05 -9.02
N VAL A 28 -10.65 -11.04 -9.13
CA VAL A 28 -9.86 -10.53 -7.99
C VAL A 28 -10.78 -10.03 -6.88
N ALA A 29 -11.79 -9.21 -7.22
CA ALA A 29 -12.75 -8.70 -6.24
C ALA A 29 -13.53 -9.82 -5.55
N GLU A 30 -13.93 -10.87 -6.29
CA GLU A 30 -14.56 -12.05 -5.70
C GLU A 30 -13.63 -12.80 -4.73
N ILE A 31 -12.37 -12.99 -5.10
CA ILE A 31 -11.38 -13.65 -4.23
C ILE A 31 -11.16 -12.82 -2.96
N GLN A 32 -10.98 -11.50 -3.08
CA GLN A 32 -10.86 -10.63 -1.91
C GLN A 32 -12.12 -10.69 -1.04
N ALA A 33 -13.32 -10.60 -1.62
CA ALA A 33 -14.56 -10.75 -0.87
C ALA A 33 -14.67 -12.11 -0.15
N GLN A 34 -14.08 -13.18 -0.68
CA GLN A 34 -13.99 -14.47 0.01
C GLN A 34 -13.00 -14.45 1.16
N ILE A 35 -11.82 -13.85 0.97
CA ILE A 35 -10.79 -13.69 2.01
C ILE A 35 -11.34 -12.92 3.21
N PHE A 36 -12.10 -11.84 2.96
CA PHE A 36 -12.75 -11.02 3.98
C PHE A 36 -13.77 -11.78 4.86
N ARG A 37 -14.21 -12.98 4.47
CA ARG A 37 -15.09 -13.81 5.29
C ARG A 37 -14.36 -14.47 6.45
N TYR A 38 -13.03 -14.53 6.38
CA TYR A 38 -12.20 -15.08 7.44
C TYR A 38 -11.74 -13.94 8.34
N SER A 39 -12.26 -13.93 9.57
CA SER A 39 -11.95 -12.92 10.58
C SER A 39 -11.03 -13.48 11.65
N PHE A 40 -10.05 -12.66 12.03
CA PHE A 40 -9.10 -12.95 13.11
C PHE A 40 -9.23 -11.89 14.20
N TYR A 41 -8.52 -12.12 15.32
CA TYR A 41 -8.41 -11.17 16.42
C TYR A 41 -6.93 -10.85 16.62
N GLY A 42 -6.55 -9.63 16.22
CA GLY A 42 -5.18 -9.14 16.28
C GLY A 42 -4.57 -8.83 14.92
N ILE A 43 -3.63 -7.89 14.90
CA ILE A 43 -3.03 -7.31 13.69
C ILE A 43 -1.58 -7.79 13.56
N GLY A 44 -1.17 -8.15 12.35
CA GLY A 44 0.17 -8.64 12.02
C GLY A 44 0.20 -10.12 11.67
N THR A 45 1.34 -10.76 11.90
CA THR A 45 1.60 -12.15 11.50
C THR A 45 0.65 -13.13 12.21
N LEU A 46 0.02 -14.00 11.42
CA LEU A 46 -0.80 -15.09 11.93
C LEU A 46 0.08 -16.23 12.46
N THR A 47 -0.13 -16.63 13.70
CA THR A 47 0.54 -17.79 14.31
C THR A 47 -0.43 -18.97 14.42
N ILE A 48 0.10 -20.19 14.34
CA ILE A 48 -0.66 -21.41 14.62
C ILE A 48 -0.47 -21.70 16.11
N ASP A 49 -1.58 -21.89 16.85
CA ASP A 49 -1.63 -22.01 18.31
C ASP A 49 -0.75 -23.13 18.94
N ASP A 50 -0.08 -23.97 18.14
CA ASP A 50 0.74 -25.10 18.61
C ASP A 50 2.22 -24.75 18.92
N GLU A 51 2.71 -23.55 18.60
CA GLU A 51 4.05 -23.12 19.00
C GLU A 51 4.04 -22.18 20.21
N GLN A 52 3.59 -22.69 21.36
CA GLN A 52 3.87 -22.09 22.67
C GLN A 52 5.33 -22.30 23.14
N GLN A 53 6.26 -22.69 22.27
CA GLN A 53 7.64 -22.96 22.66
C GLN A 53 8.66 -22.31 21.73
N SER A 54 9.57 -21.60 22.39
CA SER A 54 10.92 -21.22 21.97
C SER A 54 11.05 -20.12 20.91
N HIS A 55 11.14 -18.88 21.43
CA HIS A 55 11.60 -17.66 20.76
C HIS A 55 10.79 -17.24 19.53
N PRO A 56 10.35 -15.97 19.42
CA PRO A 56 9.82 -15.49 18.16
C PRO A 56 10.95 -15.64 17.13
N LYS A 57 10.89 -16.69 16.31
CA LYS A 57 11.77 -16.83 15.16
C LYS A 57 11.43 -15.67 14.24
N GLU A 58 12.32 -14.68 14.29
CA GLU A 58 12.68 -13.72 13.26
C GLU A 58 11.97 -14.00 11.94
N GLN A 59 10.91 -13.22 11.68
CA GLN A 59 10.32 -13.11 10.35
C GLN A 59 10.12 -11.64 10.02
N PRO A 60 10.48 -11.22 8.79
CA PRO A 60 10.30 -9.86 8.34
C PRO A 60 8.79 -9.59 8.19
N GLY A 61 8.22 -8.88 9.16
CA GLY A 61 7.04 -8.08 8.92
C GLY A 61 7.45 -6.70 8.38
N GLU A 62 6.47 -5.82 8.15
CA GLU A 62 6.62 -4.41 7.73
C GLU A 62 7.59 -3.55 8.58
N MET A 63 8.21 -4.12 9.63
CA MET A 63 9.11 -3.48 10.59
C MET A 63 10.61 -3.59 10.23
N GLY A 64 10.97 -3.92 8.98
CA GLY A 64 12.33 -3.74 8.44
C GLY A 64 13.46 -4.52 9.14
N ASN A 65 14.69 -4.01 9.01
CA ASN A 65 15.93 -4.66 9.49
C ASN A 65 16.24 -4.40 10.98
N HIS A 66 15.29 -3.87 11.75
CA HIS A 66 15.50 -3.40 13.12
C HIS A 66 15.40 -4.54 14.16
N PHE A 67 15.90 -5.74 13.84
CA PHE A 67 15.69 -6.96 14.64
C PHE A 67 16.26 -6.89 16.06
N ASP A 68 17.25 -6.03 16.25
CA ASP A 68 17.93 -5.74 17.52
C ASP A 68 17.10 -4.87 18.47
N TYR A 69 16.04 -4.22 17.99
CA TYR A 69 15.19 -3.38 18.83
C TYR A 69 14.24 -4.21 19.69
N ASP A 70 14.30 -3.99 21.01
CA ASP A 70 13.32 -4.48 21.98
C ASP A 70 12.03 -3.67 21.86
N VAL A 71 11.20 -4.05 20.88
CA VAL A 71 9.91 -3.44 20.54
C VAL A 71 8.92 -4.57 20.21
N ALA A 72 7.64 -4.38 20.52
CA ALA A 72 6.61 -5.36 20.19
C ALA A 72 6.50 -5.58 18.67
N ARG A 73 6.30 -6.83 18.23
CA ARG A 73 6.15 -7.19 16.80
C ARG A 73 4.83 -7.86 16.47
N GLY A 74 3.88 -7.75 17.40
CA GLY A 74 2.56 -8.33 17.28
C GLY A 74 2.49 -9.83 17.65
N PRO A 75 1.34 -10.47 17.38
CA PRO A 75 0.13 -9.84 16.86
C PRO A 75 -0.41 -8.76 17.83
N PHE A 76 -0.72 -7.58 17.30
CA PHE A 76 -1.19 -6.42 18.06
C PHE A 76 -2.67 -6.49 18.32
N ARG A 77 -3.15 -6.03 19.47
CA ARG A 77 -4.58 -6.13 19.83
C ARG A 77 -5.44 -5.05 19.15
N SER A 78 -4.83 -3.97 18.70
CA SER A 78 -5.50 -2.83 18.10
C SER A 78 -4.56 -2.07 17.16
N THR A 79 -5.14 -1.27 16.26
CA THR A 79 -4.38 -0.36 15.39
C THR A 79 -3.51 0.60 16.21
N TYR A 80 -3.99 1.03 17.38
CA TYR A 80 -3.21 1.87 18.28
C TYR A 80 -1.91 1.17 18.70
N ASP A 81 -2.01 -0.07 19.20
CA ASP A 81 -0.83 -0.81 19.66
C ASP A 81 0.18 -1.03 18.52
N TRP A 82 -0.32 -1.35 17.32
CA TRP A 82 0.50 -1.54 16.14
C TRP A 82 1.25 -0.27 15.73
N LEU A 83 0.54 0.86 15.57
CA LEU A 83 1.15 2.12 15.14
C LEU A 83 2.02 2.75 16.23
N ALA A 84 1.69 2.57 17.51
CA ALA A 84 2.56 2.98 18.62
C ALA A 84 3.90 2.25 18.56
N SER A 85 3.86 0.93 18.30
CA SER A 85 5.05 0.11 18.15
C SER A 85 5.89 0.52 16.94
N TYR A 86 5.26 0.82 15.82
CA TYR A 86 5.96 1.31 14.62
C TYR A 86 6.60 2.69 14.85
N LEU A 87 5.90 3.61 15.52
CA LEU A 87 6.43 4.92 15.90
C LEU A 87 7.59 4.81 16.90
N GLU A 88 7.59 3.82 17.80
CA GLU A 88 8.73 3.57 18.70
C GLU A 88 9.99 3.20 17.90
N ILE A 89 9.86 2.39 16.84
CA ILE A 89 10.98 2.06 15.94
C ILE A 89 11.51 3.33 15.27
N ILE A 90 10.63 4.14 14.67
CA ILE A 90 11.03 5.41 14.03
C ILE A 90 11.75 6.32 15.03
N ILE A 91 11.23 6.45 16.25
CA ILE A 91 11.83 7.28 17.29
C ILE A 91 13.22 6.77 17.65
N LYS A 92 13.42 5.44 17.78
CA LYS A 92 14.74 4.85 18.04
C LYS A 92 15.70 5.11 16.87
N ASP A 93 15.28 4.84 15.63
CA ASP A 93 16.10 5.07 14.44
C ASP A 93 16.57 6.52 14.35
N GLN A 94 15.66 7.48 14.49
CA GLN A 94 15.98 8.89 14.37
C GLN A 94 16.76 9.43 15.58
N THR A 95 16.64 8.79 16.75
CA THR A 95 17.50 9.10 17.90
C THR A 95 18.94 8.65 17.63
N THR A 96 19.13 7.42 17.16
CA THR A 96 20.45 6.91 16.79
C THR A 96 21.06 7.71 15.65
N ALA A 97 20.31 7.98 14.58
CA ALA A 97 20.78 8.79 13.45
C ALA A 97 21.23 10.19 13.89
N LYS A 98 20.53 10.79 14.86
CA LYS A 98 20.92 12.08 15.43
C LYS A 98 22.20 11.99 16.27
N GLU A 99 22.36 10.94 17.08
CA GLU A 99 23.56 10.74 17.91
C GLU A 99 24.81 10.42 17.08
N GLU A 100 24.62 9.76 15.95
CA GLU A 100 25.67 9.31 15.01
C GLU A 100 25.87 10.29 13.84
N ALA A 101 25.19 11.43 13.82
CA ALA A 101 25.28 12.42 12.75
C ALA A 101 26.72 12.87 12.49
N GLU A 102 27.14 12.85 11.22
CA GLU A 102 28.50 13.22 10.83
C GLU A 102 28.68 14.74 10.72
N ASP A 103 27.60 15.46 10.42
CA ASP A 103 27.55 16.91 10.31
C ASP A 103 26.25 17.53 10.86
N GLU A 104 26.20 18.87 10.83
CA GLU A 104 25.06 19.64 11.35
C GLU A 104 23.78 19.42 10.51
N GLU A 105 23.89 19.13 9.21
CA GLU A 105 22.74 18.92 8.33
C GLU A 105 22.06 17.57 8.65
N ASP A 106 22.86 16.52 8.80
CA ASP A 106 22.39 15.20 9.24
C ASP A 106 21.73 15.25 10.63
N GLU A 107 22.33 15.99 11.57
CA GLU A 107 21.77 16.16 12.91
C GLU A 107 20.41 16.90 12.85
N GLU A 108 20.33 17.97 12.04
CA GLU A 108 19.11 18.74 11.86
C GLU A 108 17.98 17.92 11.22
N ASP A 109 18.28 17.14 10.19
CA ASP A 109 17.30 16.28 9.50
C ASP A 109 16.78 15.17 10.41
N ALA A 110 17.67 14.47 11.13
CA ALA A 110 17.29 13.46 12.11
C ALA A 110 16.47 14.07 13.26
N ALA A 111 16.88 15.24 13.78
CA ALA A 111 16.13 15.95 14.81
C ALA A 111 14.73 16.37 14.32
N PHE A 112 14.61 16.78 13.05
CA PHE A 112 13.34 17.17 12.46
C PHE A 112 12.39 15.97 12.33
N ALA A 113 12.89 14.84 11.81
CA ALA A 113 12.12 13.60 11.70
C ALA A 113 11.70 13.07 13.08
N LEU A 114 12.61 13.08 14.06
CA LEU A 114 12.35 12.67 15.44
C LEU A 114 11.25 13.53 16.09
N ALA A 115 11.29 14.85 15.90
CA ALA A 115 10.26 15.76 16.42
C ALA A 115 8.89 15.46 15.77
N LEU A 116 8.84 15.19 14.47
CA LEU A 116 7.61 14.81 13.79
C LEU A 116 7.08 13.45 14.29
N ALA A 117 7.93 12.45 14.49
CA ALA A 117 7.53 11.15 15.02
C ALA A 117 6.84 11.25 16.39
N HIS A 118 7.39 12.07 17.30
CA HIS A 118 6.75 12.35 18.59
C HIS A 118 5.38 13.02 18.43
N ARG A 119 5.24 13.99 17.51
CA ARG A 119 3.94 14.63 17.25
C ARG A 119 2.90 13.65 16.70
N LEU A 120 3.31 12.71 15.85
CA LEU A 120 2.45 11.65 15.36
C LEU A 120 2.03 10.70 16.50
N ALA A 121 2.94 10.36 17.42
CA ALA A 121 2.62 9.59 18.62
C ALA A 121 1.62 10.31 19.53
N ASP A 122 1.73 11.63 19.72
CA ASP A 122 0.77 12.44 20.48
C ASP A 122 -0.62 12.51 19.81
N LEU A 123 -0.66 12.43 18.48
CA LEU A 123 -1.90 12.45 17.70
C LEU A 123 -2.59 11.08 17.65
N LEU A 124 -1.81 9.99 17.73
CA LEU A 124 -2.29 8.61 17.66
C LEU A 124 -3.53 8.32 18.54
N PRO A 125 -3.56 8.62 19.86
CA PRO A 125 -4.71 8.33 20.72
C PRO A 125 -5.96 9.18 20.40
N LYS A 126 -5.81 10.28 19.65
CA LYS A 126 -6.94 11.12 19.21
C LYS A 126 -7.67 10.54 18.00
N ILE A 127 -6.99 9.69 17.22
CA ILE A 127 -7.51 9.07 16.00
C ILE A 127 -7.90 7.61 16.25
N PHE A 128 -7.10 6.89 17.02
CA PHE A 128 -7.31 5.48 17.34
C PHE A 128 -7.51 5.30 18.84
N PRO A 129 -8.59 4.62 19.28
CA PRO A 129 -8.78 4.32 20.69
C PRO A 129 -7.62 3.51 21.25
N SER A 130 -7.03 3.97 22.36
CA SER A 130 -5.88 3.32 23.02
C SER A 130 -6.26 2.04 23.79
N LEU A 131 -7.55 1.80 24.02
CA LEU A 131 -8.04 0.58 24.62
C LEU A 131 -9.20 0.02 23.80
N GLN A 132 -9.04 -1.20 23.31
CA GLN A 132 -10.10 -1.96 22.65
C GLN A 132 -10.33 -3.30 23.36
N ASN A 133 -11.60 -3.56 23.70
CA ASN A 133 -12.04 -4.84 24.24
C ASN A 133 -13.44 -5.17 23.68
N PRO A 134 -13.61 -6.25 22.89
CA PRO A 134 -12.59 -7.24 22.47
C PRO A 134 -11.49 -6.64 21.59
N PRO A 135 -10.38 -7.38 21.31
CA PRO A 135 -9.38 -6.97 20.32
C PRO A 135 -10.00 -6.59 18.98
N GLU A 136 -9.32 -5.71 18.23
CA GLU A 136 -9.75 -5.32 16.89
C GLU A 136 -9.87 -6.56 16.00
N GLN A 137 -10.99 -6.66 15.30
CA GLN A 137 -11.17 -7.67 14.28
C GLN A 137 -10.23 -7.35 13.11
N SER A 138 -9.61 -8.38 12.55
CA SER A 138 -8.73 -8.26 11.38
C SER A 138 -9.10 -9.28 10.29
N VAL A 139 -8.61 -9.04 9.08
CA VAL A 139 -8.77 -9.88 7.90
C VAL A 139 -7.43 -10.03 7.21
N ILE A 140 -7.22 -11.13 6.50
CA ILE A 140 -6.01 -11.30 5.69
C ILE A 140 -5.96 -10.20 4.62
N TRP A 141 -4.82 -9.52 4.55
CA TRP A 141 -4.55 -8.48 3.56
C TRP A 141 -3.27 -8.80 2.80
N HIS A 142 -3.40 -8.95 1.49
CA HIS A 142 -2.27 -9.15 0.59
C HIS A 142 -1.77 -7.78 0.13
N GLU A 143 -0.69 -7.30 0.73
CA GLU A 143 -0.13 -5.97 0.47
C GLU A 143 0.34 -5.83 -0.99
N ASP A 144 1.08 -6.81 -1.51
CA ASP A 144 1.63 -6.74 -2.87
C ASP A 144 0.76 -7.42 -3.94
N MET A 145 -0.51 -7.00 -4.03
CA MET A 145 -1.41 -7.48 -5.09
C MET A 145 -1.11 -6.78 -6.44
N SER A 146 0.09 -7.02 -6.98
CA SER A 146 0.60 -6.52 -8.26
C SER A 146 0.22 -7.44 -9.43
N LEU A 147 0.40 -6.99 -10.68
CA LEU A 147 0.19 -7.85 -11.85
C LEU A 147 1.22 -8.98 -11.97
N SER A 148 2.38 -8.82 -11.34
CA SER A 148 3.45 -9.82 -11.29
C SER A 148 3.07 -11.00 -10.39
N ASN A 149 2.28 -10.74 -9.35
CA ASN A 149 1.81 -11.75 -8.39
C ASN A 149 0.47 -12.41 -8.77
N ILE A 150 -0.03 -12.17 -9.98
CA ILE A 150 -1.23 -12.80 -10.53
C ILE A 150 -0.81 -13.57 -11.78
N LEU A 151 -0.87 -14.91 -11.79
CA LEU A 151 -0.70 -15.63 -13.06
C LEU A 151 -2.04 -15.86 -13.75
N ILE A 152 -1.99 -15.86 -15.08
CA ILE A 152 -3.13 -16.11 -15.94
C ILE A 152 -2.82 -17.16 -17.00
N ASN A 153 -3.86 -17.89 -17.42
CA ASN A 153 -3.79 -18.80 -18.57
C ASN A 153 -3.86 -18.05 -19.91
N GLU A 154 -3.95 -18.78 -21.03
CA GLU A 154 -4.08 -18.20 -22.37
C GLU A 154 -5.39 -17.46 -22.61
N GLN A 155 -6.43 -17.79 -21.84
CA GLN A 155 -7.74 -17.17 -21.90
C GLN A 155 -7.81 -15.88 -21.08
N GLY A 156 -6.78 -15.58 -20.28
CA GLY A 156 -6.74 -14.42 -19.37
C GLY A 156 -7.41 -14.68 -18.02
N GLU A 157 -7.64 -15.95 -17.66
CA GLU A 157 -8.25 -16.36 -16.39
C GLU A 157 -7.15 -16.61 -15.34
N ILE A 158 -7.42 -16.19 -14.10
CA ILE A 158 -6.48 -16.34 -12.97
C ILE A 158 -6.24 -17.82 -12.67
N THR A 159 -4.97 -18.22 -12.58
CA THR A 159 -4.56 -19.57 -12.18
C THR A 159 -4.21 -19.62 -10.68
N PRO A 160 -3.06 -19.11 -10.18
CA PRO A 160 -2.85 -18.75 -8.79
C PRO A 160 -2.77 -17.23 -8.55
N LEU A 161 -2.96 -16.85 -7.30
CA LEU A 161 -2.34 -15.66 -6.72
C LEU A 161 -1.06 -16.12 -6.03
N LEU A 162 0.06 -15.47 -6.31
CA LEU A 162 1.37 -15.77 -5.77
C LEU A 162 1.70 -14.86 -4.59
N ASP A 163 2.90 -15.06 -4.02
CA ASP A 163 3.52 -14.12 -3.10
C ASP A 163 2.75 -13.86 -1.80
N TRP A 164 2.31 -14.96 -1.18
CA TRP A 164 1.67 -14.94 0.13
C TRP A 164 2.68 -14.86 1.29
N GLU A 165 3.97 -14.71 1.00
CA GLU A 165 4.95 -14.41 2.04
C GLU A 165 4.69 -13.02 2.62
N CYS A 166 4.99 -12.84 3.91
CA CYS A 166 4.79 -11.58 4.64
C CYS A 166 3.33 -11.06 4.72
N VAL A 167 2.34 -11.84 4.27
CA VAL A 167 0.91 -11.48 4.40
C VAL A 167 0.51 -11.37 5.87
N SER A 168 -0.14 -10.26 6.20
CA SER A 168 -0.56 -9.94 7.57
C SER A 168 -2.08 -9.89 7.71
N ALA A 169 -2.56 -10.17 8.93
CA ALA A 169 -3.93 -9.85 9.30
C ALA A 169 -4.02 -8.36 9.64
N MET A 170 -4.85 -7.62 8.93
CA MET A 170 -4.98 -6.17 9.08
C MET A 170 -6.41 -5.75 9.41
N PRO A 171 -6.63 -4.57 10.01
CA PRO A 171 -7.96 -4.05 10.22
C PRO A 171 -8.76 -3.99 8.90
N PRO A 172 -10.08 -4.28 8.91
CA PRO A 172 -10.91 -4.26 7.71
C PRO A 172 -10.84 -2.94 6.95
N TRP A 173 -10.75 -1.81 7.66
CA TRP A 173 -10.62 -0.51 7.04
C TRP A 173 -9.33 -0.35 6.22
N MET A 174 -8.24 -0.98 6.63
CA MET A 174 -6.98 -0.95 5.89
C MET A 174 -7.03 -1.87 4.67
N ALA A 175 -7.65 -3.03 4.84
CA ALA A 175 -7.85 -3.97 3.75
C ALA A 175 -8.83 -3.46 2.66
N THR A 176 -9.51 -2.32 2.87
CA THR A 176 -10.35 -1.68 1.83
C THR A 176 -9.57 -0.95 0.73
N ALA A 177 -8.25 -0.85 0.86
CA ALA A 177 -7.39 -0.31 -0.19
C ALA A 177 -7.60 -1.05 -1.52
N VAL A 178 -7.57 -0.28 -2.63
CA VAL A 178 -7.62 -0.90 -3.96
C VAL A 178 -6.34 -1.70 -4.21
N PRO A 179 -6.42 -2.87 -4.86
CA PRO A 179 -5.25 -3.68 -5.22
C PRO A 179 -4.17 -2.85 -5.91
N LYS A 180 -2.90 -3.15 -5.64
CA LYS A 180 -1.74 -2.39 -6.14
C LYS A 180 -1.79 -2.22 -7.66
N PHE A 181 -2.16 -3.27 -8.41
CA PHE A 181 -2.28 -3.16 -9.87
C PHE A 181 -3.36 -2.18 -10.38
N LEU A 182 -4.30 -1.75 -9.53
CA LEU A 182 -5.33 -0.76 -9.85
C LEU A 182 -4.96 0.64 -9.35
N GLN A 183 -3.88 0.79 -8.61
CA GLN A 183 -3.39 2.09 -8.15
C GLN A 183 -2.69 2.87 -9.27
N GLY A 184 -2.65 4.19 -9.12
CA GLY A 184 -2.02 5.12 -10.07
C GLY A 184 -2.88 6.34 -10.39
N SER A 185 -2.40 7.14 -11.35
CA SER A 185 -3.06 8.36 -11.82
C SER A 185 -4.47 8.09 -12.37
N VAL A 186 -5.31 9.11 -12.38
CA VAL A 186 -6.64 9.07 -13.00
C VAL A 186 -6.54 9.61 -14.41
N ARG A 187 -7.11 8.89 -15.37
CA ARG A 187 -7.27 9.33 -16.76
C ARG A 187 -8.64 8.90 -17.26
N GLU A 188 -9.50 9.88 -17.55
CA GLU A 188 -10.87 9.63 -17.99
C GLU A 188 -10.99 9.42 -19.50
N GLU A 189 -10.14 10.08 -20.27
CA GLU A 189 -10.15 10.04 -21.72
C GLU A 189 -9.20 8.97 -22.25
N GLU A 190 -9.70 8.11 -23.13
CA GLU A 190 -8.91 7.08 -23.78
C GLU A 190 -7.82 7.72 -24.66
N PRO A 191 -6.54 7.33 -24.49
CA PRO A 191 -5.48 7.86 -25.32
C PRO A 191 -5.61 7.29 -26.74
N LYS A 192 -5.61 8.17 -27.74
CA LYS A 192 -5.65 7.75 -29.15
C LYS A 192 -4.24 7.47 -29.62
N ARG A 193 -3.95 6.22 -30.01
CA ARG A 193 -2.62 5.76 -30.47
C ARG A 193 -1.96 6.67 -31.50
N GLN A 194 -2.75 7.28 -32.39
CA GLN A 194 -2.28 8.18 -33.44
C GLN A 194 -1.74 9.53 -32.94
N ASP A 195 -2.10 9.94 -31.72
CA ASP A 195 -1.70 11.22 -31.13
C ASP A 195 -0.31 11.12 -30.46
N TYR A 196 0.31 9.94 -30.48
CA TYR A 196 1.61 9.66 -29.85
C TYR A 196 2.68 9.38 -30.90
N ALA A 197 3.90 9.81 -30.58
CA ALA A 197 5.08 9.58 -31.41
C ALA A 197 5.41 8.07 -31.52
N ASP A 198 6.05 7.72 -32.62
CA ASP A 198 6.66 6.41 -32.79
C ASP A 198 7.95 6.34 -31.95
N GLU A 199 8.29 5.13 -31.51
CA GLU A 199 9.51 4.87 -30.75
C GLU A 199 10.75 5.25 -31.56
N THR A 200 11.75 5.85 -30.91
CA THR A 200 13.02 6.24 -31.54
C THR A 200 14.18 5.43 -30.98
N GLU A 201 15.24 5.22 -31.77
CA GLU A 201 16.42 4.42 -31.37
C GLU A 201 17.15 4.93 -30.10
N ASN A 202 16.80 6.13 -29.61
CA ASN A 202 17.42 6.76 -28.44
C ASN A 202 16.40 7.19 -27.38
N GLU A 203 15.22 6.54 -27.31
CA GLU A 203 14.32 6.81 -26.17
C GLU A 203 15.00 6.35 -24.87
N PRO A 204 15.12 7.23 -23.86
CA PRO A 204 15.56 6.78 -22.56
C PRO A 204 14.52 5.80 -22.05
N GLU A 205 14.94 4.57 -21.71
CA GLU A 205 14.10 3.63 -20.97
C GLU A 205 13.60 4.37 -19.73
N THR A 206 12.29 4.59 -19.62
CA THR A 206 11.72 5.14 -18.40
C THR A 206 11.63 3.99 -17.40
N PRO A 207 12.37 3.99 -16.29
CA PRO A 207 12.24 2.93 -15.31
C PRO A 207 10.87 3.10 -14.64
N VAL A 208 9.89 2.30 -15.06
CA VAL A 208 8.63 2.13 -14.35
C VAL A 208 8.90 1.13 -13.23
N ASP A 209 9.04 1.65 -12.00
CA ASP A 209 9.05 0.91 -10.73
C ASP A 209 9.55 -0.56 -10.79
N GLY A 210 10.86 -0.74 -11.02
CA GLY A 210 11.59 -1.95 -10.62
C GLY A 210 11.27 -3.26 -11.36
N GLU A 211 10.44 -3.25 -12.39
CA GLU A 211 10.17 -4.42 -13.24
C GLU A 211 10.90 -4.24 -14.59
N ASP A 212 11.70 -5.23 -15.02
CA ASP A 212 12.29 -5.26 -16.38
C ASP A 212 11.16 -5.09 -17.41
N ASP A 213 11.06 -3.92 -18.04
CA ASP A 213 10.02 -3.56 -19.01
C ASP A 213 10.34 -4.14 -20.40
N ASP A 214 10.57 -5.45 -20.46
CA ASP A 214 10.69 -6.25 -21.69
C ASP A 214 9.35 -6.35 -22.46
N LEU A 215 8.43 -5.40 -22.25
CA LEU A 215 7.14 -5.37 -22.93
C LEU A 215 7.29 -4.66 -24.28
N ASP A 216 6.92 -5.37 -25.35
CA ASP A 216 6.91 -4.80 -26.70
C ASP A 216 6.09 -3.49 -26.74
N ASN A 217 6.74 -2.42 -27.19
CA ASN A 217 6.16 -1.10 -27.36
C ASN A 217 5.36 -0.99 -28.68
N GLU A 218 5.38 -2.03 -29.52
CA GLU A 218 4.71 -2.12 -30.82
C GLU A 218 4.95 -0.86 -31.69
N GLY A 219 6.17 -0.32 -31.62
CA GLY A 219 6.61 0.87 -32.36
C GLY A 219 6.05 2.20 -31.86
N LYS A 220 5.46 2.28 -30.67
CA LYS A 220 5.00 3.53 -30.04
C LYS A 220 5.82 3.87 -28.81
N ASN A 221 6.07 5.16 -28.61
CA ASN A 221 6.70 5.66 -27.39
C ASN A 221 5.93 5.18 -26.13
N GLU A 222 6.68 4.88 -25.08
CA GLU A 222 6.21 4.36 -23.80
C GLU A 222 5.05 5.18 -23.18
N LEU A 223 5.02 6.50 -23.41
CA LEU A 223 3.99 7.41 -22.92
C LEU A 223 2.58 7.01 -23.38
N TYR A 224 2.43 6.42 -24.57
CA TYR A 224 1.14 5.89 -25.02
C TYR A 224 0.66 4.76 -24.09
N TRP A 225 1.56 3.84 -23.76
CA TRP A 225 1.26 2.67 -22.93
C TRP A 225 1.01 3.05 -21.47
N ILE A 226 1.78 4.00 -20.92
CA ILE A 226 1.54 4.58 -19.60
C ILE A 226 0.12 5.17 -19.54
N HIS A 227 -0.22 6.03 -20.49
CA HIS A 227 -1.53 6.68 -20.53
C HIS A 227 -2.67 5.69 -20.77
N LEU A 228 -2.44 4.64 -21.57
CA LEU A 228 -3.43 3.59 -21.81
C LEU A 228 -3.68 2.82 -20.52
N MET A 229 -2.62 2.45 -19.81
CA MET A 229 -2.72 1.77 -18.52
C MET A 229 -3.45 2.63 -17.48
N GLU A 230 -3.17 3.93 -17.38
CA GLU A 230 -3.88 4.83 -16.47
C GLU A 230 -5.37 4.93 -16.79
N TYR A 231 -5.73 5.00 -18.07
CA TYR A 231 -7.14 4.99 -18.51
C TYR A 231 -7.83 3.67 -18.12
N GLU A 232 -7.21 2.54 -18.45
CA GLU A 232 -7.75 1.21 -18.13
C GLU A 232 -7.91 1.02 -16.62
N LYS A 233 -6.88 1.33 -15.82
CA LYS A 233 -6.94 1.29 -14.35
C LYS A 233 -8.03 2.20 -13.81
N THR A 234 -8.29 3.35 -14.43
CA THR A 234 -9.39 4.25 -14.04
C THR A 234 -10.75 3.59 -14.23
N GLN A 235 -11.00 2.96 -15.37
CA GLN A 235 -12.27 2.26 -15.62
C GLN A 235 -12.41 1.01 -14.72
N LEU A 236 -11.33 0.25 -14.56
CA LEU A 236 -11.31 -0.98 -13.78
C LEU A 236 -11.47 -0.73 -12.27
N ARG A 237 -10.96 0.40 -11.73
CA ARG A 237 -11.19 0.79 -10.33
C ARG A 237 -12.68 0.98 -10.03
N ARG A 238 -13.43 1.61 -10.92
CA ARG A 238 -14.88 1.80 -10.77
C ARG A 238 -15.60 0.46 -10.70
N LEU A 239 -15.21 -0.47 -11.58
CA LEU A 239 -15.75 -1.82 -11.61
C LEU A 239 -15.42 -2.59 -10.32
N TYR A 240 -14.16 -2.54 -9.88
CA TYR A 240 -13.71 -3.16 -8.65
C TYR A 240 -14.51 -2.68 -7.44
N GLN A 241 -14.64 -1.36 -7.28
CA GLN A 241 -15.43 -0.75 -6.22
C GLN A 241 -16.89 -1.19 -6.27
N ALA A 242 -17.53 -1.15 -7.44
CA ALA A 242 -18.91 -1.61 -7.59
C ALA A 242 -19.09 -3.08 -7.20
N GLN A 243 -18.15 -3.95 -7.57
CA GLN A 243 -18.17 -5.37 -7.23
C GLN A 243 -17.96 -5.62 -5.73
N MET A 244 -17.07 -4.86 -5.09
CA MET A 244 -16.85 -4.94 -3.64
C MET A 244 -18.09 -4.45 -2.87
N CYS A 245 -18.71 -3.34 -3.27
CA CYS A 245 -19.93 -2.84 -2.64
C CYS A 245 -21.10 -3.83 -2.77
N LYS A 246 -21.20 -4.53 -3.90
CA LYS A 246 -22.18 -5.60 -4.11
C LYS A 246 -21.91 -6.80 -3.19
N SER A 247 -20.64 -7.17 -3.04
CA SER A 247 -20.24 -8.38 -2.29
C SER A 247 -20.21 -8.17 -0.77
N ARG A 248 -19.92 -6.95 -0.31
CA ARG A 248 -19.83 -6.56 1.10
C ARG A 248 -20.59 -5.25 1.33
N PRO A 249 -21.87 -5.33 1.75
CA PRO A 249 -22.65 -4.14 2.11
C PRO A 249 -21.93 -3.32 3.19
N GLY A 250 -21.86 -2.00 3.00
CA GLY A 250 -21.16 -1.09 3.92
C GLY A 250 -19.74 -0.72 3.49
N TRP A 251 -19.19 -1.34 2.43
CA TRP A 251 -17.85 -1.06 1.89
C TRP A 251 -17.57 0.44 1.68
N ASP A 252 -18.46 1.15 0.97
CA ASP A 252 -18.30 2.59 0.73
C ASP A 252 -18.32 3.44 2.01
N SER A 253 -19.09 2.99 3.01
CA SER A 253 -19.17 3.71 4.29
C SER A 253 -17.89 3.51 5.10
N GLU A 254 -17.32 2.30 5.08
CA GLU A 254 -16.06 1.99 5.73
C GLU A 254 -14.90 2.78 5.13
N ILE A 255 -14.80 2.84 3.79
CA ILE A 255 -13.79 3.68 3.10
C ILE A 255 -13.92 5.14 3.52
N LYS A 256 -15.13 5.70 3.47
CA LYS A 256 -15.35 7.12 3.80
C LYS A 256 -15.02 7.45 5.26
N GLN A 257 -15.34 6.55 6.19
CA GLN A 257 -15.05 6.73 7.61
C GLN A 257 -13.57 6.56 7.95
N SER A 258 -12.81 5.94 7.05
CA SER A 258 -11.41 5.58 7.29
C SER A 258 -10.42 6.53 6.64
N SER A 259 -10.89 7.59 5.96
CA SER A 259 -10.04 8.57 5.30
C SER A 259 -8.96 9.17 6.20
N LEU A 260 -9.32 9.57 7.42
CA LEU A 260 -8.38 10.13 8.37
C LEU A 260 -7.39 9.08 8.88
N LYS A 261 -7.83 7.81 9.01
CA LYS A 261 -6.97 6.68 9.40
C LYS A 261 -5.93 6.40 8.32
N GLU A 262 -6.36 6.36 7.05
CA GLU A 262 -5.50 6.21 5.87
C GLU A 262 -4.47 7.35 5.76
N ASP A 263 -4.91 8.59 5.97
CA ASP A 263 -4.02 9.74 5.91
C ASP A 263 -3.00 9.70 7.07
N PHE A 264 -3.43 9.33 8.27
CA PHE A 264 -2.54 9.20 9.42
C PHE A 264 -1.49 8.09 9.22
N ILE A 265 -1.90 6.89 8.79
CA ILE A 265 -0.94 5.80 8.55
C ILE A 265 0.03 6.15 7.42
N GLY A 266 -0.47 6.80 6.35
CA GLY A 266 0.38 7.32 5.29
C GLY A 266 1.41 8.35 5.78
N ALA A 267 1.04 9.19 6.76
CA ALA A 267 1.97 10.11 7.41
C ALA A 267 3.01 9.38 8.26
N VAL A 268 2.61 8.37 9.04
CA VAL A 268 3.52 7.54 9.86
C VAL A 268 4.54 6.83 8.99
N PHE A 269 4.10 6.12 7.93
CA PHE A 269 5.01 5.42 7.03
C PHE A 269 5.98 6.39 6.33
N ARG A 270 5.50 7.53 5.81
CA ARG A 270 6.40 8.52 5.17
C ARG A 270 7.38 9.16 6.16
N CYS A 271 6.99 9.32 7.41
CA CYS A 271 7.88 9.78 8.48
C CYS A 271 9.03 8.79 8.68
N GLY A 272 8.74 7.48 8.75
CA GLY A 272 9.77 6.45 8.90
C GLY A 272 10.75 6.38 7.73
N HIS A 273 10.31 6.70 6.52
CA HIS A 273 11.15 6.72 5.32
C HIS A 273 11.82 8.08 5.03
N GLY A 274 11.65 9.09 5.89
CA GLY A 274 12.23 10.43 5.66
C GLY A 274 11.61 11.24 4.50
N PHE A 275 10.46 10.83 3.95
CA PHE A 275 9.90 11.46 2.76
C PHE A 275 8.87 12.55 3.07
N SER A 276 9.01 13.72 2.43
CA SER A 276 8.02 14.82 2.50
C SER A 276 7.71 15.32 3.92
N LEU A 277 8.66 15.22 4.86
CA LEU A 277 8.46 15.51 6.29
C LEU A 277 7.84 16.89 6.55
N LYS A 278 8.30 17.94 5.84
CA LYS A 278 7.76 19.31 5.95
C LYS A 278 6.28 19.40 5.60
N ARG A 279 5.79 18.58 4.65
CA ARG A 279 4.37 18.51 4.26
C ARG A 279 3.55 17.75 5.29
N ILE A 280 4.13 16.71 5.89
CA ILE A 280 3.49 15.98 6.98
C ILE A 280 3.30 16.91 8.19
N VAL A 281 4.30 17.73 8.53
CA VAL A 281 4.16 18.77 9.57
C VAL A 281 3.00 19.72 9.27
N GLN A 282 2.86 20.20 8.04
CA GLN A 282 1.73 21.05 7.64
C GLN A 282 0.38 20.34 7.81
N TRP A 283 0.32 19.05 7.48
CA TRP A 283 -0.86 18.24 7.68
C TRP A 283 -1.18 18.07 9.17
N VAL A 284 -0.20 17.72 10.02
CA VAL A 284 -0.38 17.59 11.48
C VAL A 284 -0.84 18.93 12.09
N ASP A 285 -0.24 20.06 11.68
CA ASP A 285 -0.65 21.40 12.13
C ASP A 285 -2.12 21.72 11.80
N ALA A 286 -2.62 21.22 10.66
CA ALA A 286 -4.02 21.36 10.30
C ALA A 286 -4.91 20.51 11.21
N ILE A 287 -4.52 19.26 11.49
CA ILE A 287 -5.25 18.38 12.42
C ILE A 287 -5.33 18.99 13.82
N ASP A 288 -4.23 19.54 14.34
CA ASP A 288 -4.19 20.21 15.65
C ASP A 288 -5.12 21.44 15.72
N LYS A 289 -5.38 22.08 14.59
CA LYS A 289 -6.34 23.20 14.44
C LYS A 289 -7.79 22.72 14.24
N GLY A 290 -8.05 21.42 14.25
CA GLY A 290 -9.37 20.83 13.99
C GLY A 290 -9.76 20.84 12.50
N GLN A 291 -8.79 20.97 11.60
CA GLN A 291 -8.98 20.85 10.16
C GLN A 291 -8.56 19.46 9.71
N PHE A 292 -9.26 18.86 8.74
CA PHE A 292 -8.99 17.49 8.29
C PHE A 292 -8.77 17.42 6.77
N PRO A 293 -7.72 18.08 6.23
CA PRO A 293 -7.39 17.97 4.82
C PRO A 293 -6.90 16.55 4.48
N ARG A 294 -7.10 16.10 3.23
CA ARG A 294 -6.49 14.84 2.79
C ARG A 294 -4.97 14.99 2.75
N LEU A 295 -4.23 13.99 3.23
CA LEU A 295 -2.77 14.01 3.19
C LEU A 295 -2.26 14.18 1.74
N LYS A 296 -2.88 13.45 0.80
CA LYS A 296 -2.55 13.54 -0.63
C LYS A 296 -2.59 14.97 -1.16
N ASP A 297 -3.62 15.74 -0.80
CA ASP A 297 -3.78 17.13 -1.26
C ASP A 297 -2.66 18.04 -0.71
N VAL A 298 -2.24 17.82 0.54
CA VAL A 298 -1.12 18.55 1.16
C VAL A 298 0.21 18.20 0.50
N LEU A 299 0.42 16.94 0.14
CA LEU A 299 1.61 16.49 -0.59
C LEU A 299 1.68 17.09 -2.00
N GLU A 300 0.56 17.11 -2.73
CA GLU A 300 0.48 17.63 -4.10
C GLU A 300 0.52 19.16 -4.19
N ALA A 301 0.01 19.88 -3.17
CA ALA A 301 0.05 21.34 -3.14
C ALA A 301 1.47 21.92 -3.22
N GLY A 302 2.49 21.12 -2.92
CA GLY A 302 3.90 21.49 -3.04
C GLY A 302 4.56 21.28 -4.40
N LEU A 303 3.89 20.59 -5.33
CA LEU A 303 4.39 20.27 -6.67
C LEU A 303 3.92 21.29 -7.73
N ARG A 304 3.10 22.27 -7.34
CA ARG A 304 2.75 23.38 -8.23
C ARG A 304 3.87 24.43 -8.13
N PRO A 305 4.55 24.76 -9.24
CA PRO A 305 5.60 25.78 -9.28
C PRO A 305 5.07 27.17 -8.90
#